data_AF-A0A836F962-F1
#
_entry.id   AF-A0A836F962-F1
#
_cell.length_a   1.000
_cell.length_b   1.000
_cell.length_c   1.000
_cell.angle_alpha   90.00
_cell.angle_beta   90.00
_cell.angle_gamma   90.00
#
_symmetry.space_group_name_H-M   'P 1'
#
loop_
_entity.id
_entity.type
_entity.pdbx_description
1 polymer ?
#
loop_
_entity_poly.entity_id
_entity_poly.type
_entity_poly.pdbx_seq_one_letter_code
_entity_poly.pdbx_strand_id
1 'polypeptide(L)'
;MAPVLGVPPPPPPAPHMGPDGLILPKKPYNPCLISTNHKDLHRELLFNQKIGKNVLNQKSELQRALEKQREAASRREAERIREESYKDDPRTALQRAIEQRARHIQLTQEQSRATTEPPSNLLITARAKLRPRTESQ
;
A
#
# COMPACT_ATOMS: atom_id res chain seq x y z
N MET A 1 34.80 32.24 61.61
CA MET A 1 34.07 31.58 60.51
C MET A 1 33.56 30.25 61.05
N ALA A 2 32.25 30.11 61.28
CA ALA A 2 31.67 28.87 61.81
C ALA A 2 31.49 27.84 60.67
N PRO A 3 31.75 26.54 60.90
CA PRO A 3 31.56 25.53 59.86
C PRO A 3 30.06 25.29 59.65
N VAL A 4 29.64 25.39 58.39
CA VAL A 4 28.30 24.97 57.95
C VAL A 4 28.23 23.44 58.08
N LEU A 5 27.56 22.95 59.12
CA LEU A 5 27.19 21.54 59.23
C LEU A 5 26.27 21.20 58.05
N GLY A 6 26.78 20.38 57.12
CA GLY A 6 26.01 19.89 55.98
C GLY A 6 24.80 19.10 56.47
N VAL A 7 23.62 19.42 55.95
CA VAL A 7 22.38 18.68 56.21
C VAL A 7 22.58 17.24 55.72
N PRO A 8 22.30 16.21 56.55
CA PRO A 8 22.45 14.82 56.14
C PRO A 8 21.51 14.50 54.96
N PRO A 9 21.94 13.66 54.01
CA PRO A 9 21.11 13.28 52.88
C PRO A 9 19.79 12.64 53.35
N PRO A 10 18.67 12.89 52.67
CA PRO A 10 17.39 12.33 53.06
C PRO A 10 17.44 10.79 53.06
N PRO A 11 16.73 10.13 54.00
CA PRO A 11 16.68 8.68 54.05
C PRO A 11 16.07 8.10 52.77
N PRO A 12 16.50 6.90 52.35
CA PRO A 12 15.93 6.24 51.18
C PRO A 12 14.44 5.97 51.38
N PRO A 13 13.63 6.00 50.31
CA PRO A 13 12.20 5.75 50.38
C PRO A 13 11.91 4.36 50.96
N ALA A 14 10.99 4.28 51.92
CA ALA A 14 10.61 3.04 52.57
C ALA A 14 10.10 2.00 51.56
N PRO A 15 10.40 0.70 51.74
CA PRO A 15 9.86 -0.35 50.87
C PRO A 15 8.34 -0.41 50.96
N HIS A 16 7.68 -0.74 49.85
CA HIS A 16 6.25 -1.02 49.88
C HIS A 16 6.03 -2.38 50.56
N MET A 17 5.40 -2.34 51.74
CA MET A 17 5.06 -3.51 52.54
C MET A 17 3.60 -3.88 52.34
N GLY A 18 3.31 -5.19 52.33
CA GLY A 18 1.97 -5.73 52.41
C GLY A 18 1.37 -5.60 53.81
N PRO A 19 0.06 -5.90 53.98
CA PRO A 19 -0.62 -5.85 55.27
C PRO A 19 -0.09 -6.88 56.30
N ASP A 20 0.63 -7.89 55.83
CA ASP A 20 1.35 -8.91 56.58
C ASP A 20 2.80 -8.48 56.95
N GLY A 21 3.21 -7.26 56.57
CA GLY A 21 4.55 -6.74 56.82
C GLY A 21 5.62 -7.29 55.88
N LEU A 22 5.24 -8.08 54.85
CA LEU A 22 6.18 -8.61 53.86
C LEU A 22 6.45 -7.60 52.75
N ILE A 23 7.68 -7.56 52.23
CA ILE A 23 8.06 -6.71 51.10
C ILE A 23 7.32 -7.17 49.85
N LEU A 24 6.56 -6.26 49.23
CA LEU A 24 5.87 -6.56 47.98
C LEU A 24 6.85 -6.53 46.79
N PRO A 25 6.80 -7.53 45.89
CA PRO A 25 7.59 -7.51 44.66
C PRO A 25 7.33 -6.25 43.84
N LYS A 26 8.41 -5.55 43.44
CA LYS A 26 8.29 -4.42 42.52
C LYS A 26 8.11 -4.94 41.10
N LYS A 27 7.14 -4.37 40.37
CA LYS A 27 7.01 -4.62 38.94
C LYS A 27 8.30 -4.15 38.23
N PRO A 28 8.97 -5.01 37.44
CA PRO A 28 10.16 -4.60 36.73
C PRO A 28 9.83 -3.47 35.77
N TYR A 29 10.76 -2.53 35.66
CA TYR A 29 10.59 -1.37 34.81
C TYR A 29 10.59 -1.79 33.32
N ASN A 30 9.64 -1.28 32.54
CA ASN A 30 9.58 -1.55 31.11
C ASN A 30 10.48 -0.55 30.34
N PRO A 31 11.61 -0.99 29.75
CA PRO A 31 12.54 -0.11 29.06
C PRO A 31 11.93 0.54 27.81
N CYS A 32 10.90 -0.05 27.21
CA CYS A 32 10.22 0.50 26.03
C CYS A 32 9.37 1.74 26.36
N LEU A 33 9.09 2.02 27.64
CA LEU A 33 8.34 3.21 28.04
C LEU A 33 9.18 4.49 27.99
N ILE A 34 10.50 4.41 28.24
CA ILE A 34 11.45 5.54 28.13
C ILE A 34 12.08 5.67 26.75
N SER A 35 12.20 4.56 26.01
CA SER A 35 12.86 4.60 24.71
C SER A 35 11.97 5.25 23.65
N THR A 36 12.21 6.54 23.37
CA THR A 36 11.53 7.27 22.30
C THR A 36 11.67 6.54 20.96
N ASN A 37 12.87 6.05 20.65
CA ASN A 37 13.13 5.29 19.43
C ASN A 37 12.20 4.07 19.29
N HIS A 38 11.98 3.33 20.37
CA HIS A 38 11.10 2.15 20.35
C HIS A 38 9.63 2.55 20.17
N LYS A 39 9.20 3.65 20.78
CA LYS A 39 7.84 4.19 20.63
C LYS A 39 7.59 4.68 19.20
N ASP A 40 8.59 5.32 18.61
CA ASP A 40 8.54 5.82 17.24
C ASP A 40 8.49 4.69 16.22
N LEU A 41 9.38 3.69 16.37
CA LEU A 41 9.36 2.49 15.53
C LEU A 41 8.01 1.76 15.61
N HIS A 42 7.47 1.60 16.82
CA HIS A 42 6.16 0.95 17.00
C HIS A 42 5.04 1.70 16.26
N ARG A 43 5.01 3.04 16.37
CA ARG A 43 4.05 3.88 15.65
C ARG A 43 4.19 3.75 14.14
N GLU A 44 5.42 3.75 13.62
CA GLU A 44 5.69 3.61 12.19
C GLU A 44 5.25 2.23 11.66
N LEU A 45 5.55 1.15 12.38
CA LEU A 45 5.15 -0.20 12.00
C LEU A 45 3.63 -0.36 11.96
N LEU A 46 2.91 0.17 12.96
CA LEU A 46 1.44 0.18 12.97
C LEU A 46 0.87 1.00 11.81
N PHE A 47 1.47 2.15 11.50
CA PHE A 47 1.07 2.95 10.36
C PHE A 47 1.26 2.19 9.03
N ASN A 48 2.41 1.56 8.84
CA ASN A 48 2.69 0.76 7.65
C ASN A 48 1.72 -0.41 7.49
N GLN A 49 1.40 -1.11 8.59
CA GLN A 49 0.38 -2.16 8.59
C GLN A 49 -0.99 -1.62 8.19
N LYS A 50 -1.42 -0.48 8.75
CA LYS A 50 -2.70 0.17 8.42
C LYS A 50 -2.80 0.58 6.96
N ILE A 51 -1.71 1.03 6.36
CA ILE A 51 -1.65 1.43 4.94
C ILE A 51 -1.40 0.22 4.01
N GLY A 52 -1.09 -0.96 4.56
CA GLY A 52 -0.76 -2.15 3.77
C GLY A 52 0.63 -2.09 3.13
N LYS A 53 1.55 -1.26 3.64
CA LYS A 53 2.94 -1.19 3.19
C LYS A 53 3.78 -2.28 3.86
N ASN A 54 4.21 -3.28 3.09
CA ASN A 54 5.14 -4.31 3.58
C ASN A 54 6.56 -3.75 3.68
N VAL A 55 7.16 -3.72 4.86
CA VAL A 55 8.52 -3.19 5.11
C VAL A 55 9.64 -4.21 4.91
N LEU A 56 9.34 -5.52 4.91
CA LEU A 56 10.37 -6.57 4.95
C LEU A 56 11.05 -6.85 3.60
N ASN A 57 10.50 -6.35 2.49
CA ASN A 57 11.01 -6.61 1.14
C ASN A 57 10.96 -5.35 0.25
N GLN A 58 11.11 -4.16 0.83
CA GLN A 58 11.12 -2.92 0.04
C GLN A 58 12.49 -2.71 -0.60
N LYS A 59 12.50 -2.32 -1.87
CA LYS A 59 13.67 -1.67 -2.47
C LYS A 59 14.02 -0.45 -1.61
N SER A 60 15.31 -0.22 -1.38
CA SER A 60 15.74 0.99 -0.67
C SER A 60 15.26 2.25 -1.41
N GLU A 61 15.13 3.37 -0.69
CA GLU A 61 14.76 4.66 -1.33
C GLU A 61 15.69 5.00 -2.50
N LEU A 62 16.99 4.71 -2.36
CA LEU A 62 17.97 4.87 -3.43
C LEU A 62 17.67 3.96 -4.64
N GLN A 63 17.37 2.68 -4.42
CA GLN A 63 17.01 1.76 -5.51
C GLN A 63 15.73 2.21 -6.23
N ARG A 64 14.72 2.68 -5.49
CA ARG A 64 13.48 3.23 -6.04
C ARG A 64 13.75 4.47 -6.90
N ALA A 65 14.62 5.37 -6.45
CA ALA A 65 15.01 6.55 -7.20
C ALA A 65 15.76 6.21 -8.49
N LEU A 66 16.72 5.28 -8.42
CA LEU A 66 17.48 4.83 -9.59
C LEU A 66 16.59 4.12 -10.62
N GLU A 67 15.67 3.27 -10.18
CA GLU A 67 14.71 2.62 -11.07
C GLU A 67 13.82 3.66 -11.77
N LYS A 68 13.28 4.63 -11.02
CA LYS A 68 12.48 5.73 -11.58
C LYS A 68 13.26 6.55 -12.60
N GLN A 69 14.54 6.81 -12.36
CA GLN A 69 15.41 7.51 -13.31
C GLN A 69 15.61 6.71 -14.60
N ARG A 70 15.87 5.39 -14.48
CA ARG A 70 16.01 4.49 -15.63
C ARG A 70 14.73 4.41 -16.45
N GLU A 71 13.59 4.27 -15.79
CA GLU A 71 12.27 4.26 -16.44
C GLU A 71 12.02 5.58 -17.18
N ALA A 72 12.31 6.73 -16.55
CA ALA A 72 12.16 8.03 -17.18
C ALA A 72 13.06 8.20 -18.40
N ALA A 73 14.31 7.72 -18.35
CA ALA A 73 15.22 7.75 -19.48
C ALA A 73 14.71 6.87 -20.64
N SER A 74 14.31 5.64 -20.33
CA SER A 74 13.75 4.71 -21.32
C SER A 74 12.48 5.26 -21.97
N ARG A 75 11.60 5.90 -21.20
CA ARG A 75 10.39 6.52 -21.73
C ARG A 75 10.69 7.67 -22.69
N ARG A 76 11.65 8.54 -22.34
CA ARG A 76 12.09 9.63 -23.24
C ARG A 76 12.69 9.10 -24.52
N GLU A 77 13.49 8.03 -24.44
CA GLU A 77 14.06 7.38 -25.61
C GLU A 77 12.97 6.76 -26.51
N ALA A 78 12.00 6.07 -25.91
CA ALA A 78 10.87 5.50 -26.64
C ALA A 78 10.00 6.57 -27.32
N GLU A 79 9.76 7.70 -26.65
CA GLU A 79 9.07 8.86 -27.24
C GLU A 79 9.87 9.45 -28.41
N ARG A 80 11.19 9.61 -28.27
CA ARG A 80 12.06 10.10 -29.36
C ARG A 80 12.05 9.16 -30.57
N ILE A 81 12.18 7.85 -30.35
CA ILE A 81 12.13 6.84 -31.43
C ILE A 81 10.77 6.87 -32.14
N ARG A 82 9.67 7.06 -31.40
CA ARG A 82 8.33 7.25 -31.97
C ARG A 82 8.27 8.50 -32.85
N GLU A 83 8.75 9.63 -32.36
CA GLU A 83 8.75 10.87 -33.13
C GLU A 83 9.58 10.74 -34.41
N GLU A 84 10.74 10.09 -34.31
CA GLU A 84 11.65 9.84 -35.43
C GLU A 84 11.01 8.90 -36.47
N SER A 85 10.28 7.86 -36.05
CA SER A 85 9.56 6.97 -36.98
C SER A 85 8.40 7.64 -37.72
N TYR A 86 7.86 8.73 -37.16
CA TYR A 86 6.81 9.52 -37.82
C TYR A 86 7.35 10.64 -38.71
N LYS A 87 8.67 10.91 -38.74
CA LYS A 87 9.23 11.97 -39.59
C LYS A 87 9.08 11.67 -41.08
N ASP A 88 9.20 10.41 -41.45
CA ASP A 88 9.13 9.96 -42.85
C ASP A 88 7.73 9.43 -43.22
N ASP A 89 6.76 9.46 -42.31
CA ASP A 89 5.38 9.04 -42.58
C ASP A 89 4.60 10.17 -43.27
N PRO A 90 4.13 9.99 -44.53
CA PRO A 90 3.38 11.01 -45.25
C PRO A 90 1.98 11.27 -44.66
N ARG A 91 1.49 10.43 -43.73
CA ARG A 91 0.19 10.62 -43.09
C ARG A 91 0.22 11.81 -42.12
N THR A 92 -0.91 12.51 -42.00
CA THR A 92 -1.05 13.56 -40.97
C THR A 92 -1.19 12.94 -39.57
N ALA A 93 -0.86 13.71 -38.53
CA ALA A 93 -1.06 13.28 -37.14
C ALA A 93 -2.51 12.86 -36.86
N LEU A 94 -3.48 13.56 -37.43
CA LEU A 94 -4.91 13.24 -37.31
C LEU A 94 -5.25 11.91 -37.99
N GLN A 95 -4.76 11.67 -39.20
CA GLN A 95 -5.02 10.43 -39.93
C GLN A 95 -4.46 9.21 -39.18
N ARG A 96 -3.26 9.34 -38.60
CA ARG A 96 -2.66 8.31 -37.74
C ARG A 96 -3.50 8.05 -36.49
N ALA A 97 -3.97 9.10 -35.82
CA ALA A 97 -4.78 8.95 -34.62
C ALA A 97 -6.11 8.23 -34.92
N ILE A 98 -6.73 8.52 -36.06
CA ILE A 98 -7.95 7.84 -36.53
C ILE A 98 -7.65 6.36 -36.77
N GLU A 99 -6.57 6.04 -37.47
CA GLU A 99 -6.19 4.64 -37.76
C GLU A 99 -5.86 3.86 -36.48
N GLN A 100 -5.08 4.45 -35.56
CA GLN A 100 -4.77 3.84 -34.27
C GLN A 100 -6.03 3.56 -33.44
N ARG A 101 -6.98 4.51 -33.43
CA ARG A 101 -8.26 4.35 -32.72
C ARG A 101 -9.10 3.25 -33.35
N ALA A 102 -9.15 3.16 -34.69
CA ALA A 102 -9.86 2.10 -35.39
C ALA A 102 -9.28 0.71 -35.05
N ARG A 103 -7.94 0.56 -35.04
CA ARG A 103 -7.26 -0.68 -34.65
C ARG A 103 -7.57 -1.07 -33.20
N HIS A 104 -7.55 -0.12 -32.27
CA HIS A 104 -7.86 -0.39 -30.87
C HIS A 104 -9.31 -0.88 -30.69
N ILE A 105 -10.26 -0.28 -31.41
CA ILE A 105 -11.66 -0.71 -31.39
C ILE A 105 -11.80 -2.14 -31.91
N GLN A 106 -11.13 -2.49 -33.01
CA GLN A 106 -11.13 -3.84 -33.57
C GLN A 106 -10.57 -4.86 -32.56
N LEU A 107 -9.40 -4.59 -31.98
CA LEU A 107 -8.78 -5.48 -30.99
C LEU A 107 -9.68 -5.69 -29.76
N THR A 108 -10.29 -4.60 -29.26
CA THR A 108 -11.21 -4.68 -28.11
C THR A 108 -12.45 -5.51 -28.46
N GLN A 109 -13.00 -5.36 -29.67
CA GLN A 109 -14.12 -6.18 -30.13
C GLN A 109 -13.73 -7.66 -30.27
N GLU A 110 -12.57 -7.97 -30.83
CA GLU A 110 -12.05 -9.34 -30.93
C GLU A 110 -11.83 -9.97 -29.55
N GLN A 111 -11.29 -9.22 -28.59
CA GLN A 111 -11.08 -9.69 -27.22
C GLN A 111 -12.40 -9.93 -26.49
N SER A 112 -13.42 -9.10 -26.74
CA SER A 112 -14.78 -9.33 -26.24
C SER A 112 -15.48 -10.53 -26.89
N ARG A 113 -15.17 -10.84 -28.15
CA ARG A 113 -15.67 -12.04 -28.84
C ARG A 113 -14.97 -13.32 -28.38
N ALA A 114 -13.67 -13.26 -28.08
CA ALA A 114 -12.91 -14.40 -27.57
C ALA A 114 -13.31 -14.80 -26.14
N THR A 115 -13.91 -13.88 -25.37
CA THR A 115 -14.46 -14.16 -24.03
C THR A 115 -15.92 -14.61 -24.06
N THR A 116 -16.56 -14.70 -25.24
CA THR A 116 -17.93 -15.22 -25.40
C THR A 116 -18.05 -16.71 -25.76
N GLU A 117 -16.94 -17.46 -25.82
CA GLU A 117 -17.02 -18.94 -25.81
C GLU A 117 -17.34 -19.43 -24.37
N PRO A 118 -18.39 -20.25 -24.16
CA PRO A 118 -19.22 -20.13 -22.96
C PRO A 118 -18.73 -20.99 -21.77
N PRO A 119 -18.71 -20.43 -20.55
CA PRO A 119 -19.16 -21.14 -19.38
C PRO A 119 -20.53 -20.56 -18.98
N SER A 120 -21.59 -21.26 -19.37
CA SER A 120 -22.90 -21.27 -18.71
C SER A 120 -23.33 -19.93 -18.07
N ASN A 121 -23.92 -19.04 -18.87
CA ASN A 121 -24.61 -17.85 -18.37
C ASN A 121 -25.90 -18.27 -17.61
N LEU A 122 -25.76 -18.72 -16.37
CA LEU A 122 -26.84 -19.14 -15.47
C LEU A 122 -27.95 -18.08 -15.31
N LEU A 123 -27.59 -16.80 -15.42
CA LEU A 123 -28.50 -15.66 -15.30
C LEU A 123 -29.52 -15.59 -16.46
N ILE A 124 -29.18 -16.09 -17.65
CA ILE A 124 -30.09 -16.13 -18.80
C ILE A 124 -31.11 -17.27 -18.61
N THR A 125 -30.67 -18.42 -18.10
CA THR A 125 -31.55 -19.57 -17.79
C THR A 125 -32.55 -19.24 -16.67
N ALA A 126 -32.16 -18.44 -15.67
CA ALA A 126 -33.05 -18.05 -14.57
C ALA A 126 -34.25 -17.22 -15.05
N ARG A 127 -34.07 -16.35 -16.05
CA ARG A 127 -35.17 -15.55 -16.64
C ARG A 127 -36.16 -16.38 -17.43
N ALA A 128 -35.72 -17.45 -18.09
CA ALA A 128 -36.59 -18.30 -18.90
C ALA A 128 -37.60 -19.14 -18.07
N LYS A 129 -37.34 -19.36 -16.78
CA LYS A 129 -38.23 -20.14 -15.89
C LYS A 129 -39.37 -19.35 -15.25
N LEU A 130 -39.47 -18.05 -15.50
CA LEU A 130 -40.61 -17.24 -15.08
C LEU A 130 -41.58 -17.05 -16.26
N ARG A 131 -42.32 -18.11 -16.60
CA ARG A 131 -43.55 -17.96 -17.39
C ARG A 131 -44.66 -17.46 -16.46
N PRO A 132 -45.37 -16.36 -16.76
CA PRO A 132 -46.61 -16.03 -16.06
C PRO A 132 -47.66 -17.10 -16.40
N ARG A 133 -48.21 -17.74 -15.37
CA ARG A 133 -49.38 -18.60 -15.46
C ARG A 133 -50.57 -17.70 -15.75
N THR A 134 -50.88 -17.49 -17.03
CA THR A 134 -52.18 -16.93 -17.43
C THR A 134 -53.24 -18.00 -17.17
N GLU A 135 -54.25 -17.61 -16.41
CA GLU A 135 -55.40 -18.39 -15.97
C GLU A 135 -56.15 -19.04 -17.15
N SER A 136 -56.71 -20.23 -16.92
CA SER A 136 -57.72 -20.84 -17.79
C SER A 136 -58.75 -21.55 -16.91
N GLN A 137 -59.94 -20.96 -16.90
CA GLN A 137 -61.29 -21.45 -16.56
C GLN A 137 -61.53 -22.19 -15.23
#